data_AF-A0A179IHA1-F1
#
_entry.id   AF-A0A179IHA1-F1
#
_cell.length_a   1.000
_cell.length_b   1.000
_cell.length_c   1.000
_cell.angle_alpha   90.00
_cell.angle_beta   90.00
_cell.angle_gamma   90.00
#
_symmetry.space_group_name_H-M   'P 1'
#
loop_
_entity.id
_entity.type
_entity.pdbx_description
1 polymer ?
#
loop_
_entity_poly.entity_id
_entity_poly.type
_entity_poly.pdbx_seq_one_letter_code
_entity_poly.pdbx_strand_id
1 'polypeptide(L)'
;VNGTALDVRFGSSNTVSDGGSPPFPEVLSLAKDAGSETLSTLLLNAGSGGAGDYRVGVTAFPNPIPELYPTTYVACREPLAYYGGKEFVVVKQAQTTVAEDGTIERNIPEGCAPLRLLPQCAELNDLPAGSQSSHDLAADVRCYKDVNSIDWSKYSPA
;
A
#
# COMPACT_ATOMS: atom_id res chain seq x y z
N VAL A 1 3.47 -7.36 -8.62
CA VAL A 1 4.36 -7.18 -7.44
C VAL A 1 5.72 -7.79 -7.75
N ASN A 2 6.79 -7.41 -7.04
CA ASN A 2 8.11 -8.01 -7.19
C ASN A 2 8.43 -8.95 -6.01
N GLY A 3 8.82 -10.18 -6.30
CA GLY A 3 9.22 -11.18 -5.31
C GLY A 3 9.15 -12.61 -5.83
N THR A 4 9.72 -13.55 -5.10
CA THR A 4 9.60 -14.98 -5.40
C THR A 4 8.19 -15.50 -5.12
N ALA A 5 7.86 -16.71 -5.59
CA ALA A 5 6.60 -17.36 -5.24
C ALA A 5 6.42 -17.54 -3.72
N LEU A 6 7.51 -17.76 -2.97
CA LEU A 6 7.47 -17.81 -1.50
C LEU A 6 7.20 -16.43 -0.91
N ASP A 7 7.80 -15.38 -1.47
CA ASP A 7 7.54 -14.01 -1.00
C ASP A 7 6.09 -13.61 -1.18
N VAL A 8 5.51 -13.90 -2.34
CA VAL A 8 4.08 -13.65 -2.57
C VAL A 8 3.22 -14.46 -1.62
N ARG A 9 3.54 -15.75 -1.43
CA ARG A 9 2.76 -16.64 -0.56
C ARG A 9 2.78 -16.22 0.91
N PHE A 10 3.92 -15.74 1.40
CA PHE A 10 4.09 -15.37 2.81
C PHE A 10 3.94 -13.87 3.09
N GLY A 11 3.50 -13.08 2.10
CA GLY A 11 3.29 -11.65 2.30
C GLY A 11 4.60 -10.90 2.55
N SER A 12 5.66 -11.25 1.83
CA SER A 12 6.93 -10.52 1.79
C SER A 12 7.30 -9.99 0.40
N SER A 13 6.34 -9.91 -0.52
CA SER A 13 6.50 -9.25 -1.83
C SER A 13 6.43 -7.73 -1.72
N ASN A 14 7.03 -7.03 -2.69
CA ASN A 14 6.96 -5.57 -2.76
C ASN A 14 6.05 -5.12 -3.91
N THR A 15 5.22 -4.11 -3.66
CA THR A 15 4.48 -3.42 -4.70
C THR A 15 5.41 -2.39 -5.31
N VAL A 16 5.67 -2.57 -6.59
CA VAL A 16 6.63 -1.78 -7.37
C VAL A 16 5.88 -1.13 -8.51
N SER A 17 6.27 0.11 -8.84
CA SER A 17 5.83 0.86 -10.01
C SER A 17 7.05 1.27 -10.81
N ASP A 18 6.90 1.40 -12.13
CA ASP A 18 7.92 1.96 -13.00
C ASP A 18 7.61 3.45 -13.22
N GLY A 19 8.35 4.32 -12.54
CA GLY A 19 8.18 5.78 -12.58
C GLY A 19 9.23 6.49 -13.44
N GLY A 20 8.96 7.73 -13.81
CA GLY A 20 9.96 8.63 -14.44
C GLY A 20 10.24 8.43 -15.92
N SER A 21 11.33 9.05 -16.41
CA SER A 21 11.80 8.99 -17.79
C SER A 21 13.32 9.23 -17.86
N PRO A 22 14.16 8.21 -18.13
CA PRO A 22 13.79 6.81 -18.41
C PRO A 22 13.15 6.11 -17.20
N PRO A 23 12.36 5.04 -17.40
CA PRO A 23 11.71 4.32 -16.30
C PRO A 23 12.71 3.80 -15.26
N PHE A 24 12.39 3.99 -13.98
CA PHE A 24 13.10 3.44 -12.84
C PHE A 24 12.12 2.86 -11.80
N PRO A 25 12.54 1.85 -11.02
CA PRO A 25 11.67 1.21 -10.05
C PRO A 25 11.41 2.12 -8.83
N GLU A 26 10.14 2.29 -8.51
CA GLU A 26 9.63 2.91 -7.30
C GLU A 26 8.87 1.90 -6.46
N VAL A 27 9.02 1.94 -5.14
CA VAL A 27 8.43 0.98 -4.20
C VAL A 27 7.46 1.70 -3.28
N LEU A 28 6.28 1.11 -3.08
CA LEU A 28 5.39 1.51 -2.02
C LEU A 28 5.97 1.10 -0.66
N SER A 29 6.08 2.07 0.25
CA SER A 29 6.75 1.93 1.53
C SER A 29 6.00 2.68 2.62
N LEU A 30 6.17 2.26 3.86
CA LEU A 30 5.63 2.95 5.04
C LEU A 30 6.75 3.64 5.78
N ALA A 31 6.60 4.94 6.00
CA ALA A 31 7.51 5.74 6.81
C ALA A 31 6.79 6.18 8.09
N LYS A 32 7.36 5.85 9.26
CA LYS A 32 6.79 6.22 10.55
C LYS A 32 6.66 7.74 10.67
N ASP A 33 5.50 8.21 11.08
CA ASP A 33 5.23 9.63 11.25
C ASP A 33 6.02 10.17 12.46
N ALA A 34 6.62 11.35 12.30
CA ALA A 34 7.36 11.99 13.38
C ALA A 34 6.43 12.25 14.59
N GLY A 35 6.83 11.75 15.76
CA GLY A 35 6.07 11.93 17.00
C GLY A 35 4.83 11.03 17.14
N SER A 36 4.61 10.09 16.21
CA SER A 36 3.57 9.08 16.34
C SER A 36 4.17 7.69 16.56
N GLU A 37 3.63 6.95 17.51
CA GLU A 37 4.01 5.55 17.73
C GLU A 37 3.26 4.58 16.82
N THR A 38 2.12 4.99 16.27
CA THR A 38 1.16 4.09 15.61
C THR A 38 0.84 4.46 14.17
N LEU A 39 1.31 5.61 13.67
CA LEU A 39 1.05 6.04 12.30
C LEU A 39 2.30 5.93 11.44
N SER A 40 2.11 5.41 10.23
CA SER A 40 3.09 5.47 9.16
C SER A 40 2.46 5.99 7.88
N THR A 41 3.05 6.99 7.26
CA THR A 41 2.61 7.52 5.96
C THR A 41 3.02 6.57 4.84
N LEU A 42 2.08 6.29 3.91
CA LEU A 42 2.35 5.51 2.71
C LEU A 42 3.02 6.41 1.65
N LEU A 43 4.19 5.99 1.19
CA LEU A 43 5.01 6.72 0.23
C LEU A 43 5.35 5.83 -0.97
N LEU A 44 5.38 6.44 -2.15
CA LEU A 44 5.98 5.85 -3.34
C LEU A 44 7.35 6.51 -3.54
N ASN A 45 8.43 5.74 -3.44
CA ASN A 45 9.80 6.26 -3.50
C ASN A 45 10.67 5.45 -4.45
N ALA A 46 11.62 6.11 -5.11
CA ALA A 46 12.65 5.45 -5.91
C ALA A 46 13.54 4.52 -5.05
N GLY A 47 13.89 3.36 -5.60
CA GLY A 47 14.87 2.43 -5.01
C GLY A 47 14.25 1.27 -4.24
N SER A 48 15.08 0.51 -3.51
CA SER A 48 14.58 -0.56 -2.65
C SER A 48 13.82 0.06 -1.49
N GLY A 49 12.54 -0.29 -1.31
CA GLY A 49 11.76 0.08 -0.12
C GLY A 49 12.66 -0.08 1.10
N GLY A 50 12.91 1.03 1.80
CA GLY A 50 14.09 1.22 2.65
C GLY A 50 14.18 0.23 3.82
N ALA A 51 15.01 0.54 4.82
CA ALA A 51 15.16 -0.29 6.03
C ALA A 51 13.89 -0.40 6.92
N GLY A 52 12.72 -0.01 6.40
CA GLY A 52 11.45 -0.17 7.07
C GLY A 52 10.97 -1.61 7.02
N ASP A 53 10.53 -2.13 8.17
CA ASP A 53 10.06 -3.51 8.36
C ASP A 53 8.77 -3.87 7.59
N TYR A 54 8.15 -2.91 6.89
CA TYR A 54 6.86 -3.13 6.23
C TYR A 54 7.02 -3.19 4.71
N ARG A 55 7.07 -4.41 4.21
CA ARG A 55 6.86 -4.73 2.79
C ARG A 55 5.39 -4.51 2.48
N VAL A 56 5.11 -3.78 1.41
CA VAL A 56 3.74 -3.48 0.97
C VAL A 56 3.43 -4.37 -0.21
N GLY A 57 2.52 -5.33 -0.08
CA GLY A 57 2.16 -6.24 -1.18
C GLY A 57 0.67 -6.54 -1.22
N VAL A 58 0.27 -7.59 -1.94
CA VAL A 58 -1.13 -8.02 -2.03
C VAL A 58 -1.35 -9.30 -1.23
N THR A 59 -2.46 -9.37 -0.50
CA THR A 59 -2.83 -10.54 0.28
C THR A 59 -2.99 -11.80 -0.58
N ALA A 60 -2.36 -12.89 -0.14
CA ALA A 60 -2.45 -14.21 -0.77
C ALA A 60 -3.43 -15.14 -0.03
N PHE A 61 -3.66 -16.33 -0.59
CA PHE A 61 -4.38 -17.40 0.10
C PHE A 61 -3.73 -17.66 1.48
N PRO A 62 -4.52 -17.82 2.57
CA PRO A 62 -5.95 -18.11 2.59
C PRO A 62 -6.90 -16.89 2.64
N ASN A 63 -6.40 -15.64 2.62
CA ASN A 63 -7.29 -14.48 2.64
C ASN A 63 -8.14 -14.47 1.34
N PRO A 64 -9.48 -14.53 1.42
CA PRO A 64 -10.32 -14.56 0.22
C PRO A 64 -10.33 -13.21 -0.52
N ILE A 65 -10.03 -12.12 0.16
CA ILE A 65 -10.10 -10.77 -0.40
C ILE A 65 -8.69 -10.29 -0.77
N PRO A 66 -8.38 -10.10 -2.07
CA PRO A 66 -7.12 -9.47 -2.47
C PRO A 66 -7.17 -7.98 -2.07
N GLU A 67 -6.26 -7.58 -1.19
CA GLU A 67 -6.09 -6.21 -0.73
C GLU A 67 -4.62 -5.93 -0.44
N LEU A 68 -4.25 -4.65 -0.38
CA LEU A 68 -2.91 -4.25 -0.02
C LEU A 68 -2.65 -4.56 1.46
N TYR A 69 -1.48 -5.13 1.79
CA TYR A 69 -1.00 -5.31 3.15
C TYR A 69 0.21 -4.38 3.44
N PRO A 70 0.55 -4.08 4.71
CA PRO A 70 -0.23 -4.37 5.91
C PRO A 70 -1.62 -3.75 5.84
N THR A 71 -2.61 -4.32 6.53
CA THR A 71 -3.97 -3.76 6.53
C THR A 71 -4.03 -2.52 7.44
N THR A 72 -5.24 -2.01 7.73
CA THR A 72 -5.48 -0.83 8.59
C THR A 72 -5.03 0.51 8.02
N TYR A 73 -5.12 0.64 6.69
CA TYR A 73 -4.96 1.94 6.05
C TYR A 73 -6.07 2.93 6.42
N VAL A 74 -5.71 4.20 6.43
CA VAL A 74 -6.59 5.34 6.70
C VAL A 74 -6.30 6.46 5.69
N ALA A 75 -7.33 7.21 5.32
CA ALA A 75 -7.22 8.45 4.55
C ALA A 75 -7.38 9.60 5.53
N CYS A 76 -6.34 10.40 5.69
CA CYS A 76 -6.31 11.56 6.55
C CYS A 76 -6.27 12.82 5.69
N ARG A 77 -7.09 13.81 6.02
CA ARG A 77 -6.94 15.15 5.43
C ARG A 77 -5.93 15.93 6.27
N GLU A 78 -4.80 16.28 5.68
CA GLU A 78 -3.74 16.99 6.39
C GLU A 78 -3.01 18.01 5.50
N PRO A 79 -2.47 19.09 6.10
CA PRO A 79 -1.68 20.07 5.39
C PRO A 79 -0.27 19.54 5.08
N LEU A 80 0.16 19.63 3.82
CA LEU A 80 1.52 19.27 3.43
C LEU A 80 2.43 20.50 3.40
N ALA A 81 3.47 20.50 4.24
CA ALA A 81 4.40 21.63 4.38
C ALA A 81 5.10 22.00 3.06
N TYR A 82 5.50 20.99 2.27
CA TYR A 82 6.13 21.19 0.95
C TYR A 82 5.24 21.99 -0.01
N TYR A 83 3.91 21.88 0.12
CA TYR A 83 2.92 22.59 -0.70
C TYR A 83 2.36 23.84 0.00
N GLY A 84 3.13 24.45 0.89
CA GLY A 84 2.73 25.68 1.59
C GLY A 84 1.55 25.49 2.54
N GLY A 85 1.39 24.29 3.12
CA GLY A 85 0.32 23.99 4.07
C GLY A 85 -1.04 23.72 3.42
N LYS A 86 -1.10 23.54 2.09
CA LYS A 86 -2.32 23.11 1.41
C LYS A 86 -2.73 21.71 1.89
N GLU A 87 -4.03 21.51 2.10
CA GLU A 87 -4.59 20.22 2.50
C GLU A 87 -4.66 19.23 1.34
N PHE A 88 -4.26 17.98 1.63
CA PHE A 88 -4.39 16.84 0.74
C PHE A 88 -4.96 15.65 1.51
N VAL A 89 -5.53 14.69 0.78
CA VAL A 89 -5.82 13.37 1.34
C VAL A 89 -4.53 12.55 1.27
N VAL A 90 -4.00 12.22 2.43
CA VAL A 90 -2.80 11.40 2.59
C VAL A 90 -3.23 10.03 3.11
N VAL A 91 -2.70 8.99 2.46
CA VAL A 91 -2.91 7.61 2.89
C VAL A 91 -1.85 7.25 3.92
N LYS A 92 -2.30 6.75 5.07
CA LYS A 92 -1.43 6.26 6.15
C LYS A 92 -1.85 4.87 6.57
N GLN A 93 -1.00 4.19 7.31
CA GLN A 93 -1.31 2.96 8.01
C GLN A 93 -1.36 3.26 9.51
N ALA A 94 -2.45 2.86 10.17
CA ALA A 94 -2.64 3.00 11.61
C ALA A 94 -2.46 1.64 12.26
N GLN A 95 -1.35 1.43 12.97
CA GLN A 95 -1.04 0.17 13.64
C GLN A 95 -2.06 -0.10 14.75
N THR A 96 -2.70 -1.25 14.69
CA THR A 96 -3.56 -1.73 15.78
C THR A 96 -2.71 -2.12 16.99
N THR A 97 -3.13 -1.68 18.18
CA THR A 97 -2.52 -2.07 19.47
C THR A 97 -3.52 -2.79 20.35
N VAL A 98 -3.04 -3.42 21.42
CA VAL A 98 -3.88 -4.06 22.43
C VAL A 98 -3.64 -3.33 23.75
N ALA A 99 -4.69 -2.79 24.36
CA ALA A 99 -4.65 -2.13 25.65
C ALA A 99 -4.46 -3.15 26.80
N GLU A 100 -4.14 -2.67 28.00
CA GLU A 100 -3.90 -3.53 29.17
C GLU A 100 -5.13 -4.38 29.56
N ASP A 101 -6.32 -3.91 29.24
CA ASP A 101 -7.59 -4.61 29.46
C ASP A 101 -7.92 -5.65 28.36
N GLY A 102 -7.05 -5.78 27.35
CA GLY A 102 -7.23 -6.66 26.20
C GLY A 102 -8.04 -6.05 25.06
N THR A 103 -8.47 -4.78 25.16
CA THR A 103 -9.22 -4.10 24.11
C THR A 103 -8.32 -3.83 22.90
N ILE A 104 -8.86 -4.07 21.70
CA ILE A 104 -8.15 -3.82 20.44
C ILE A 104 -8.35 -2.35 20.04
N GLU A 105 -7.26 -1.59 20.04
CA GLU A 105 -7.24 -0.17 19.67
C GLU A 105 -6.80 -0.01 18.22
N ARG A 106 -7.64 0.60 17.38
CA ARG A 106 -7.35 0.79 15.94
C ARG A 106 -6.46 2.00 15.65
N ASN A 107 -6.29 2.89 16.64
CA ASN A 107 -5.44 4.08 16.55
C ASN A 107 -5.73 4.97 15.31
N ILE A 108 -6.99 5.03 14.89
CA ILE A 108 -7.42 5.89 13.76
C ILE A 108 -7.53 7.33 14.29
N PRO A 109 -6.76 8.30 13.75
CA PRO A 109 -6.81 9.67 14.21
C PRO A 109 -8.15 10.35 13.88
N GLU A 110 -8.48 11.40 14.64
CA GLU A 110 -9.64 12.24 14.34
C GLU A 110 -9.52 12.83 12.92
N GLY A 111 -10.63 12.84 12.18
CA GLY A 111 -10.66 13.35 10.80
C GLY A 111 -10.09 12.38 9.76
N CYS A 112 -9.63 11.18 10.15
CA CYS A 112 -9.23 10.13 9.23
C CYS A 112 -10.35 9.10 9.03
N ALA A 113 -10.49 8.61 7.80
CA ALA A 113 -11.43 7.53 7.47
C ALA A 113 -10.68 6.22 7.22
N PRO A 114 -11.12 5.08 7.78
CA PRO A 114 -10.53 3.78 7.45
C PRO A 114 -10.75 3.45 5.98
N LEU A 115 -9.77 2.81 5.35
CA LEU A 115 -9.87 2.39 3.96
C LEU A 115 -9.24 1.01 3.74
N ARG A 116 -9.68 0.38 2.65
CA ARG A 116 -9.08 -0.84 2.11
C ARG A 116 -8.59 -0.53 0.71
N LEU A 117 -7.32 -0.82 0.43
CA LEU A 117 -6.73 -0.61 -0.89
C LEU A 117 -6.85 -1.91 -1.66
N LEU A 118 -7.62 -1.87 -2.75
CA LEU A 118 -7.91 -3.05 -3.57
C LEU A 118 -7.12 -3.00 -4.88
N PRO A 119 -6.41 -4.05 -5.25
CA PRO A 119 -5.61 -4.07 -6.47
C PRO A 119 -6.51 -4.27 -7.70
N GLN A 120 -6.46 -3.33 -8.64
CA GLN A 120 -7.00 -3.54 -9.99
C GLN A 120 -5.93 -4.19 -10.88
N CYS A 121 -6.33 -5.14 -11.72
CA CYS A 121 -5.44 -5.74 -12.70
C CYS A 121 -4.98 -4.70 -13.71
N ALA A 122 -3.70 -4.74 -14.07
CA ALA A 122 -3.11 -3.91 -15.09
C ALA A 122 -2.19 -4.77 -15.97
N GLU A 123 -2.08 -4.40 -17.24
CA GLU A 123 -1.06 -4.92 -18.13
C GLU A 123 0.23 -4.14 -17.88
N LEU A 124 1.36 -4.85 -17.75
CA LEU A 124 2.66 -4.22 -17.61
C LEU A 124 3.05 -3.57 -18.95
N ASN A 125 3.60 -2.36 -18.89
CA ASN A 125 4.01 -1.63 -20.08
C ASN A 125 5.25 -2.25 -20.72
N ASP A 126 5.44 -2.05 -22.03
CA ASP A 126 6.73 -2.35 -22.64
C ASP A 126 7.83 -1.44 -22.07
N LEU A 127 9.00 -2.02 -21.81
CA LEU A 127 10.17 -1.30 -21.33
C LEU A 127 11.05 -0.87 -22.52
N PRO A 128 11.39 0.43 -22.66
CA PRO A 128 12.30 0.90 -23.70
C PRO A 128 13.68 0.22 -23.64
N ALA A 129 14.36 0.12 -24.79
CA ALA A 129 15.72 -0.38 -24.83
C ALA A 129 16.66 0.44 -23.91
N GLY A 130 17.44 -0.24 -23.07
CA GLY A 130 18.33 0.41 -22.10
C GLY A 130 17.66 0.83 -20.79
N SER A 131 16.40 0.44 -20.55
CA SER A 131 15.74 0.60 -19.26
C SER A 131 16.51 -0.10 -18.14
N GLN A 132 16.53 0.51 -16.95
CA GLN A 132 17.10 -0.10 -15.75
C GLN A 132 16.08 -0.97 -15.00
N SER A 133 14.78 -0.79 -15.27
CA SER A 133 13.71 -1.68 -14.83
C SER A 133 13.70 -2.99 -15.64
N SER A 134 13.17 -4.05 -15.04
CA SER A 134 12.85 -5.33 -15.70
C SER A 134 11.56 -5.90 -15.10
N HIS A 135 10.81 -6.65 -15.90
CA HIS A 135 9.62 -7.38 -15.48
C HIS A 135 9.88 -8.86 -15.20
N ASP A 136 11.13 -9.33 -15.27
CA ASP A 136 11.49 -10.75 -15.12
C ASP A 136 11.12 -11.35 -13.76
N LEU A 137 11.04 -10.51 -12.72
CA LEU A 137 10.66 -10.89 -11.35
C LEU A 137 9.27 -10.36 -10.97
N ALA A 138 8.49 -9.89 -11.95
CA ALA A 138 7.10 -9.55 -11.73
C ALA A 138 6.31 -10.85 -11.47
N ALA A 139 5.68 -10.92 -10.31
CA ALA A 139 4.82 -12.03 -9.94
C ALA A 139 3.35 -11.66 -10.16
N ASP A 140 2.62 -12.60 -10.75
CA ASP A 140 1.17 -12.55 -10.86
C ASP A 140 0.51 -12.72 -9.50
N VAL A 141 -0.44 -11.84 -9.20
CA VAL A 141 -1.23 -11.86 -7.99
C VAL A 141 -2.71 -11.72 -8.32
N ARG A 142 -3.57 -12.11 -7.38
CA ARG A 142 -5.02 -11.89 -7.52
C ARG A 142 -5.31 -10.39 -7.53
N CYS A 143 -6.13 -9.96 -8.47
CA CYS A 143 -6.57 -8.58 -8.63
C CYS A 143 -8.00 -8.55 -9.18
N TYR A 144 -8.64 -7.38 -9.06
CA TYR A 144 -9.97 -7.13 -9.61
C TYR A 144 -9.84 -6.65 -11.06
N LYS A 145 -10.73 -7.12 -11.94
CA LYS A 145 -10.76 -6.65 -13.33
C LYS A 145 -11.11 -5.15 -13.42
N ASP A 146 -12.11 -4.73 -12.66
CA ASP A 146 -12.57 -3.35 -12.58
C ASP A 146 -13.16 -3.11 -11.18
N VAL A 147 -12.43 -2.34 -10.36
CA VAL A 147 -12.82 -2.04 -8.98
C VAL A 147 -14.05 -1.12 -8.96
N ASN A 148 -14.19 -0.22 -9.94
CA ASN A 148 -15.31 0.71 -10.00
C ASN A 148 -16.65 0.03 -10.36
N SER A 149 -16.61 -1.12 -11.03
CA SER A 149 -17.80 -1.89 -11.37
C SER A 149 -18.42 -2.65 -10.19
N ILE A 150 -17.74 -2.71 -9.05
CA ILE A 150 -18.20 -3.44 -7.88
C ILE A 150 -19.36 -2.68 -7.24
N ASP A 151 -20.47 -3.38 -7.01
CA ASP A 151 -21.61 -2.88 -6.26
C ASP A 151 -21.28 -2.83 -4.76
N TRP A 152 -20.63 -1.75 -4.34
CA TRP A 152 -20.18 -1.55 -2.95
C TRP A 152 -21.32 -1.55 -1.95
N SER A 153 -22.55 -1.25 -2.36
CA SER A 153 -23.72 -1.26 -1.46
C SER A 153 -24.00 -2.64 -0.86
N LYS A 154 -23.55 -3.72 -1.51
CA LYS A 154 -23.65 -5.10 -1.01
C LYS A 154 -22.59 -5.47 0.02
N TYR A 155 -21.52 -4.68 0.12
CA TYR A 155 -20.33 -5.01 0.91
C TYR A 155 -19.98 -3.94 1.95
N SER A 156 -20.59 -2.75 1.89
CA SER A 156 -20.52 -1.77 2.96
C SER A 156 -21.25 -2.31 4.19
N PRO A 157 -20.62 -2.32 5.38
CA PRO A 157 -21.35 -2.55 6.63
C PRO A 157 -22.42 -1.46 6.78
N ALA A 158 -23.60 -1.86 7.24
CA ALA A 158 -24.62 -0.93 7.72
C ALA A 158 -24.11 -0.15 8.95
#